data_AF-A0AA40X6U8-F1
#
_entry.id   AF-A0AA40X6U8-F1
#
_cell.length_a   1.000
_cell.length_b   1.000
_cell.length_c   1.000
_cell.angle_alpha   90.00
_cell.angle_beta   90.00
_cell.angle_gamma   90.00
#
_symmetry.space_group_name_H-M   'P 1'
#
loop_
_entity.id
_entity.type
_entity.pdbx_description
1 polymer ?
#
loop_
_entity_poly.entity_id
_entity_poly.type
_entity_poly.pdbx_seq_one_letter_code
_entity_poly.pdbx_strand_id
1 'polypeptide(L)' 'MPNVYVEPQPTGRPEGSPITHYKLEYAHGASVDGVSHQTQADAISAAKKLGYDPLIARVRHTSKGNRDHWRAAP' A
#
# COMPACT_ATOMS: atom_id res chain seq x y z
N MET A 1 -12.82 5.33 8.73
CA MET A 1 -12.53 5.97 7.43
C MET A 1 -12.50 4.87 6.36
N PRO A 2 -12.49 5.16 5.04
CA PRO A 2 -12.38 4.10 4.03
C PRO A 2 -10.99 3.47 4.08
N ASN A 3 -10.91 2.14 3.91
CA ASN A 3 -9.62 1.47 3.84
C ASN A 3 -8.92 1.74 2.50
N VAL A 4 -7.63 2.02 2.57
CA VAL A 4 -6.74 2.14 1.40
C VAL A 4 -5.51 1.27 1.61
N TYR A 5 -4.88 0.85 0.53
CA TYR A 5 -3.79 -0.10 0.55
C TYR A 5 -2.49 0.62 0.24
N VAL A 6 -1.51 0.48 1.14
CA VAL A 6 -0.13 0.91 0.93
C VAL A 6 0.60 -0.24 0.21
N GLU A 7 0.52 -0.21 -1.12
CA GLU A 7 0.98 -1.27 -2.01
C GLU A 7 2.47 -1.09 -2.36
N PRO A 8 3.35 -2.04 -2.00
CA PRO A 8 4.76 -1.97 -2.36
C PRO A 8 4.98 -2.32 -3.84
N GLN A 9 5.80 -1.52 -4.53
CA GLN A 9 6.05 -1.66 -5.96
C GLN A 9 7.51 -2.08 -6.26
N PRO A 10 7.75 -2.80 -7.38
CA PRO A 10 6.74 -3.39 -8.27
C PRO A 10 5.99 -4.55 -7.60
N THR A 11 4.69 -4.68 -7.90
CA THR A 11 3.86 -5.82 -7.47
C THR A 11 4.32 -7.10 -8.15
N GLY A 12 4.22 -8.24 -7.46
CA GLY A 12 4.61 -9.54 -8.02
C GLY A 12 6.09 -9.67 -8.38
N ARG A 13 6.96 -8.79 -7.83
CA ARG A 13 8.38 -8.77 -8.16
C ARG A 13 9.08 -10.10 -7.81
N PRO A 14 10.14 -10.49 -8.55
CA PRO A 14 10.93 -11.67 -8.23
C PRO A 14 11.48 -11.60 -6.79
N GLU A 15 11.61 -12.77 -6.17
CA GLU A 15 12.19 -12.88 -4.83
C GLU A 15 13.57 -12.21 -4.78
N GLY A 16 13.84 -11.44 -3.72
CA GLY A 16 15.06 -10.65 -3.57
C GLY A 16 15.04 -9.27 -4.24
N SER A 17 14.06 -8.96 -5.10
CA SER A 17 13.97 -7.64 -5.74
C SER A 17 13.58 -6.55 -4.72
N PRO A 18 14.19 -5.34 -4.80
CA PRO A 18 13.91 -4.26 -3.87
C PRO A 18 12.52 -3.65 -4.09
N ILE A 19 11.96 -3.08 -3.02
CA ILE A 19 10.85 -2.13 -3.13
C ILE A 19 11.42 -0.82 -3.67
N THR A 20 10.86 -0.28 -4.74
CA THR A 20 11.31 1.00 -5.29
C THR A 20 10.45 2.17 -4.82
N HIS A 21 9.16 1.94 -4.58
CA HIS A 21 8.21 2.92 -4.07
C HIS A 21 6.96 2.22 -3.53
N TYR A 22 6.05 3.01 -2.97
CA TYR A 22 4.75 2.60 -2.47
C TYR A 22 3.67 3.41 -3.18
N LYS A 23 2.55 2.76 -3.48
CA LYS A 23 1.35 3.41 -4.01
C LYS A 23 0.22 3.32 -3.01
N LEU A 24 -0.60 4.34 -3.00
CA LEU A 24 -1.85 4.38 -2.27
C LEU A 24 -2.96 3.95 -3.24
N GLU A 25 -3.60 2.82 -2.95
CA GLU A 25 -4.61 2.24 -3.86
C GLU A 25 -5.91 1.89 -3.13
N TYR A 26 -7.03 2.02 -3.84
CA TYR A 26 -8.30 1.46 -3.40
C TYR A 26 -8.30 -0.07 -3.54
N ALA A 27 -9.32 -0.73 -2.97
CA ALA A 27 -9.49 -2.19 -3.06
C ALA A 27 -9.51 -2.71 -4.51
N HIS A 28 -10.00 -1.91 -5.45
CA HIS A 28 -10.07 -2.24 -6.88
C HIS A 28 -8.82 -1.81 -7.68
N GLY A 29 -7.74 -1.37 -7.01
CA GLY A 29 -6.44 -1.09 -7.62
C GLY A 29 -6.26 0.30 -8.25
N ALA A 30 -7.29 1.16 -8.23
CA ALA A 30 -7.11 2.54 -8.67
C ALA A 30 -6.26 3.32 -7.65
N SER A 31 -5.39 4.19 -8.14
CA SER A 31 -4.59 5.06 -7.29
C SER A 31 -5.47 6.10 -6.59
N VAL A 32 -5.19 6.35 -5.31
CA VAL A 32 -5.91 7.35 -4.51
C VAL A 32 -5.45 8.76 -4.84
N ASP A 33 -4.14 8.96 -5.05
CA ASP A 33 -3.53 10.29 -5.25
C ASP A 33 -2.63 10.39 -6.50
N GLY A 34 -2.38 9.28 -7.21
CA GLY A 34 -1.49 9.24 -8.36
C GLY A 34 0.00 9.39 -8.02
N VAL A 35 0.39 9.27 -6.74
CA VAL A 35 1.76 9.54 -6.27
C VAL A 35 2.52 8.24 -6.01
N SER A 36 3.81 8.26 -6.37
CA SER A 36 4.78 7.22 -5.99
C SER A 36 5.55 7.66 -4.75
N HIS A 37 5.18 7.13 -3.59
CA HIS A 37 5.84 7.44 -2.32
C HIS A 37 7.14 6.66 -2.17
N GLN A 38 8.22 7.33 -1.80
CA GLN A 38 9.53 6.67 -1.66
C GLN A 38 9.59 5.73 -0.44
N THR A 39 8.78 6.00 0.59
CA THR A 39 8.77 5.20 1.82
C THR A 39 7.34 4.82 2.22
N GLN A 40 7.22 3.72 2.96
CA GLN A 40 5.93 3.28 3.51
C GLN A 40 5.36 4.32 4.46
N ALA A 41 6.20 4.97 5.27
CA ALA A 41 5.80 5.99 6.23
C ALA A 41 5.22 7.24 5.53
N ASP A 42 5.79 7.62 4.39
CA ASP A 42 5.28 8.72 3.57
C ASP A 42 3.88 8.41 3.02
N ALA A 43 3.69 7.20 2.45
CA ALA A 43 2.38 6.74 2.00
C ALA A 43 1.34 6.68 3.15
N ILE A 44 1.71 6.13 4.31
CA ILE A 44 0.81 6.10 5.49
C ILE A 44 0.40 7.53 5.89
N SER A 45 1.36 8.46 5.90
CA SER A 45 1.12 9.85 6.27
C SER A 45 0.19 10.54 5.27
N ALA A 46 0.36 10.27 3.96
CA ALA A 46 -0.52 10.77 2.91
C ALA A 46 -1.96 10.23 3.06
N ALA A 47 -2.13 8.92 3.28
CA ALA A 47 -3.44 8.30 3.52
C ALA A 47 -4.18 8.97 4.70
N LYS A 48 -3.49 9.12 5.83
CA LYS A 48 -4.06 9.72 7.05
C LYS A 48 -4.46 11.18 6.83
N LYS A 49 -3.63 11.96 6.13
CA LYS A 49 -3.95 13.37 5.78
C LYS A 49 -5.19 13.49 4.89
N LEU A 50 -5.42 12.51 4.03
CA LEU A 50 -6.60 12.43 3.16
C LEU A 50 -7.84 11.85 3.86
N GLY A 51 -7.72 11.45 5.14
CA GLY A 51 -8.84 10.90 5.90
C GLY A 51 -9.17 9.45 5.54
N TYR A 52 -8.16 8.65 5.20
CA TYR A 52 -8.29 7.20 4.97
C TYR A 52 -7.68 6.38 6.12
N ASP A 53 -8.09 5.11 6.21
CA ASP A 53 -7.50 4.10 7.09
C ASP A 53 -6.49 3.24 6.27
N PRO A 54 -5.18 3.51 6.33
CA PRO A 54 -4.19 2.77 5.56
C PRO A 54 -3.97 1.34 6.07
N LEU A 55 -3.90 0.42 5.12
CA LEU A 55 -3.53 -0.98 5.29
C LEU A 55 -2.16 -1.23 4.68
N ILE A 56 -1.22 -1.73 5.48
CA ILE A 56 0.14 -2.05 5.08
C ILE A 56 0.30 -3.52 4.72
N ALA A 57 1.08 -3.79 3.68
CA ALA A 57 1.41 -5.15 3.27
C ALA A 57 2.27 -5.88 4.32
N ARG A 58 1.93 -7.14 4.60
CA ARG A 58 2.70 -8.05 5.47
C ARG A 58 3.56 -9.05 4.72
N VAL A 59 3.27 -9.23 3.43
CA VAL A 59 3.92 -10.20 2.56
C VAL A 59 4.45 -9.50 1.32
N ARG A 60 5.43 -10.12 0.66
CA ARG A 60 6.02 -9.58 -0.57
C ARG A 60 5.07 -9.67 -1.77
N HIS A 61 4.27 -10.72 -1.82
CA HIS A 61 3.25 -10.96 -2.85
C HIS A 61 1.87 -10.76 -2.25
N THR A 62 1.36 -9.56 -2.42
CA THR A 62 0.08 -9.11 -1.90
C THR A 62 -1.07 -9.56 -2.78
N SER A 63 -2.23 -9.71 -2.16
CA SER A 63 -3.51 -9.87 -2.85
C SER A 63 -4.53 -9.10 -2.02
N LYS A 64 -5.17 -8.08 -2.60
CA LYS A 64 -6.17 -7.27 -1.88
C LYS A 64 -7.40 -8.09 -1.46
N GLY A 65 -7.64 -9.23 -2.11
CA GLY A 65 -8.67 -10.20 -1.73
C GLY A 65 -8.33 -11.02 -0.48
N ASN A 66 -7.04 -11.18 -0.13
CA ASN A 66 -6.62 -11.86 1.08
C ASN A 66 -6.33 -10.87 2.21
N ARG A 67 -7.24 -10.77 3.19
CA ARG A 67 -7.12 -9.82 4.31
C ARG A 67 -5.88 -10.07 5.19
N ASP A 68 -5.40 -11.30 5.29
CA ASP A 68 -4.23 -11.63 6.13
C ASP A 68 -2.92 -11.06 5.58
N HIS A 69 -2.90 -10.68 4.29
CA HIS A 69 -1.78 -10.01 3.66
C HIS A 69 -1.65 -8.55 4.13
N TRP A 70 -2.61 -8.03 4.87
CA TRP A 70 -2.74 -6.62 5.21
C TRP A 70 -2.90 -6.42 6.71
N ARG A 71 -2.43 -5.28 7.21
CA ARG A 71 -2.61 -4.85 8.60
C ARG A 71 -2.88 -3.37 8.66
N ALA A 72 -3.68 -2.92 9.63
CA ALA A 72 -3.80 -1.49 9.93
C ALA A 72 -2.42 -0.86 10.20
N ALA A 73 -2.16 0.29 9.59
CA ALA A 73 -0.96 1.05 9.88
C ALA A 73 -1.00 1.63 11.31
N PRO A 74 0.15 1.79 11.96
CA PRO A 74 0.26 2.55 13.21
C PRO A 74 -0.06 4.03 12.95
#